data_AF-A0A9D5B298-F1
#
_entry.id   AF-A0A9D5B298-F1
#
_cell.length_a   1.000
_cell.length_b   1.000
_cell.length_c   1.000
_cell.angle_alpha   90.00
_cell.angle_beta   90.00
_cell.angle_gamma   90.00
#
_symmetry.space_group_name_H-M   'P 1'
#
loop_
_entity.id
_entity.type
_entity.pdbx_description
1 polymer ?
#
loop_
_entity_poly.entity_id
_entity_poly.type
_entity_poly.pdbx_seq_one_letter_code
_entity_poly.pdbx_strand_id
1 'polypeptide(L)'
;MLKKLKIVDVELAVLQRLANDQFCNANRCIVISGRGYPDIPTRRFLWLLVENLHIPAYCLVDCDPYGFDILTTYRFGSMQMAYDTKHLRVPEIYWLGAFPSDSERYFVPKQCLLPLNAEDKRKIEAMLLRCYLQREVPQWRSYSC
;
A
#
# COMPACT_ATOMS: atom_id res chain seq x y z
N MET A 1 21.23 6.30 17.90
CA MET A 1 20.34 6.02 16.74
C MET A 1 18.92 6.47 17.09
N LEU A 2 18.45 7.58 16.53
CA LEU A 2 17.08 8.08 16.74
C LEU A 2 16.09 7.04 16.21
N LYS A 3 15.29 6.44 17.09
CA LYS A 3 14.20 5.52 16.73
C LYS A 3 13.11 6.33 16.01
N LYS A 4 13.18 6.42 14.68
CA LYS A 4 12.19 7.14 13.85
C LYS A 4 10.84 6.43 13.93
N LEU A 5 9.79 7.20 14.23
CA LEU A 5 8.40 6.77 14.15
C LEU A 5 8.08 6.43 12.68
N LYS A 6 7.33 5.36 12.43
CA LYS A 6 6.93 4.92 11.08
C LYS A 6 5.41 4.95 10.97
N ILE A 7 4.88 5.24 9.79
CA ILE A 7 3.45 5.04 9.52
C ILE A 7 3.30 3.73 8.74
N VAL A 8 2.36 2.88 9.14
CA VAL A 8 2.01 1.67 8.40
C VAL A 8 0.52 1.71 8.10
N ASP A 9 0.17 1.80 6.82
CA ASP A 9 -1.21 1.63 6.38
C ASP A 9 -1.47 0.15 6.11
N VAL A 10 -2.51 -0.41 6.72
CA VAL A 10 -2.87 -1.83 6.67
C VAL A 10 -4.35 -2.01 6.44
N GLU A 11 -4.72 -3.17 5.89
CA GLU A 11 -6.12 -3.58 5.85
C GLU A 11 -6.72 -3.76 7.26
N LEU A 12 -8.03 -3.55 7.40
CA LEU A 12 -8.71 -3.53 8.71
C LEU A 12 -8.58 -4.87 9.47
N ALA A 13 -8.59 -6.00 8.77
CA ALA A 13 -8.42 -7.32 9.38
C ALA A 13 -7.04 -7.47 10.03
N VAL A 14 -6.00 -6.94 9.38
CA VAL A 14 -4.63 -6.94 9.88
C VAL A 14 -4.46 -5.97 11.05
N LEU A 15 -5.17 -4.83 11.03
CA LEU A 15 -5.12 -3.83 12.10
C LEU A 15 -5.43 -4.43 13.48
N GLN A 16 -6.52 -5.21 13.57
CA GLN A 16 -6.92 -5.82 14.85
C GLN A 16 -5.85 -6.77 15.39
N ARG A 17 -5.22 -7.54 14.50
CA ARG A 17 -4.14 -8.45 14.89
C ARG A 17 -2.92 -7.68 15.39
N LEU A 18 -2.49 -6.65 14.66
CA LEU A 18 -1.37 -5.80 15.06
C LEU A 18 -1.61 -5.06 16.38
N ALA A 19 -2.85 -4.65 16.63
CA ALA A 19 -3.25 -4.03 17.89
C ALA A 19 -3.12 -5.01 19.06
N ASN A 20 -3.60 -6.25 18.90
CA ASN A 20 -3.47 -7.30 19.92
C ASN A 20 -2.01 -7.63 20.22
N ASP A 21 -1.15 -7.65 19.20
CA ASP A 21 0.29 -7.91 19.34
C ASP A 21 1.07 -6.66 19.82
N GLN A 22 0.38 -5.57 20.20
CA GLN A 22 0.97 -4.29 20.63
C GLN A 22 2.05 -3.75 19.67
N PHE A 23 1.87 -3.97 18.37
CA PHE A 23 2.88 -3.70 17.35
C PHE A 23 3.34 -2.23 17.36
N CYS A 24 2.41 -1.29 17.58
CA CYS A 24 2.68 0.15 17.69
C CYS A 24 3.69 0.47 18.80
N ASN A 25 3.56 -0.19 19.96
CA ASN A 25 4.43 0.04 21.12
C ASN A 25 5.80 -0.60 20.89
N ALA A 26 5.82 -1.83 20.39
CA ALA A 26 7.05 -2.59 20.14
C ALA A 26 7.93 -1.92 19.06
N ASN A 27 7.31 -1.47 17.96
CA ASN A 27 8.03 -0.94 16.80
C ASN A 27 8.07 0.59 16.73
N ARG A 28 7.43 1.29 17.68
CA ARG A 28 7.23 2.74 17.66
C ARG A 28 6.71 3.18 16.30
N CYS A 29 5.49 2.77 15.98
CA CYS A 29 4.82 3.13 14.73
C CYS A 29 3.37 3.56 14.96
N ILE A 30 2.86 4.36 14.03
CA ILE A 30 1.44 4.67 13.89
C ILE A 30 0.89 3.70 12.85
N VAL A 31 -0.12 2.92 13.22
CA VAL A 31 -0.84 2.08 12.25
C VAL A 31 -2.15 2.78 11.89
N ILE A 32 -2.39 2.94 10.59
CA ILE A 32 -3.59 3.54 10.01
C ILE A 32 -4.26 2.47 9.15
N SER A 33 -5.59 2.54 8.99
CA SER A 33 -6.31 1.63 8.11
C SER A 33 -7.25 2.42 7.19
N GLY A 34 -7.07 2.26 5.88
CA GLY A 34 -7.97 2.83 4.87
C GLY A 34 -9.33 2.14 4.71
N ARG A 35 -9.57 0.98 5.37
CA ARG A 35 -10.78 0.14 5.20
C ARG A 35 -11.07 -0.19 3.72
N GLY A 36 -10.04 -0.59 2.98
CA GLY A 36 -10.10 -0.81 1.53
C GLY A 36 -9.57 0.40 0.77
N TYR A 37 -10.36 0.90 -0.19
CA TYR A 37 -9.99 2.10 -0.94
C TYR A 37 -10.01 3.34 -0.04
N PRO A 38 -8.89 4.10 0.04
CA PRO A 38 -8.77 5.15 1.02
C PRO A 38 -9.56 6.39 0.65
N ASP A 39 -10.34 6.88 1.61
CA ASP A 39 -11.12 8.10 1.50
C ASP A 39 -10.23 9.35 1.55
N ILE A 40 -10.77 10.48 1.08
CA ILE A 40 -10.06 11.77 1.03
C ILE A 40 -9.53 12.17 2.43
N PRO A 41 -10.31 12.10 3.52
CA PRO A 41 -9.81 12.38 4.87
C PRO A 41 -8.60 11.52 5.28
N THR A 42 -8.65 10.20 5.06
CA THR A 42 -7.54 9.31 5.41
C THR A 42 -6.28 9.65 4.63
N ARG A 43 -6.41 9.93 3.33
CA ARG A 43 -5.29 10.35 2.48
C ARG A 43 -4.73 11.70 2.92
N ARG A 44 -5.59 12.66 3.27
CA ARG A 44 -5.20 13.98 3.76
C ARG A 44 -4.48 13.87 5.11
N PHE A 45 -4.96 13.01 6.00
CA PHE A 45 -4.35 12.77 7.30
C PHE A 45 -2.96 12.13 7.15
N LEU A 46 -2.83 11.12 6.29
CA LEU A 46 -1.53 10.50 6.00
C LEU A 46 -0.54 11.52 5.42
N TRP A 47 -0.97 12.34 4.45
CA TRP A 47 -0.14 13.42 3.90
C TRP A 47 0.30 14.41 4.98
N LEU A 48 -0.62 14.85 5.85
CA LEU A 48 -0.28 15.78 6.94
C LEU A 48 0.74 15.17 7.92
N LEU A 49 0.65 13.89 8.23
CA LEU A 49 1.61 13.23 9.11
C LEU A 49 3.00 13.18 8.47
N VAL A 50 3.08 12.79 7.19
CA VAL A 50 4.37 12.71 6.48
C VAL A 50 4.97 14.10 6.30
N GLU A 51 4.19 15.09 5.88
CA GLU A 51 4.65 16.46 5.63
C GLU A 51 5.09 17.17 6.91
N ASN A 52 4.30 17.08 7.99
CA ASN A 52 4.63 17.80 9.23
C ASN A 52 5.68 17.07 10.07
N LEU A 53 5.61 15.75 10.15
CA LEU A 53 6.49 14.96 11.05
C LEU A 53 7.72 14.41 10.31
N HIS A 54 7.76 14.47 8.98
CA HIS A 54 8.86 13.96 8.15
C HIS A 54 9.19 12.49 8.46
N ILE A 55 8.14 11.69 8.70
CA ILE A 55 8.25 10.27 9.03
C ILE A 55 7.97 9.40 7.80
N PRO A 56 8.72 8.30 7.62
CA PRO A 56 8.49 7.40 6.50
C PRO A 56 7.14 6.69 6.63
N ALA A 57 6.42 6.65 5.51
CA ALA A 57 5.17 5.92 5.37
C ALA A 57 5.39 4.61 4.62
N TYR A 58 4.80 3.54 5.14
CA TYR A 58 4.79 2.20 4.59
C TYR A 58 3.34 1.78 4.35
N CYS A 59 3.11 1.02 3.30
CA CYS A 59 1.79 0.50 2.95
C CYS A 59 1.89 -1.02 2.79
N LEU A 60 1.03 -1.74 3.50
CA LEU A 60 0.88 -3.18 3.44
C LEU A 60 -0.49 -3.48 2.84
N VAL A 61 -0.50 -4.11 1.68
CA VAL A 61 -1.68 -4.45 0.88
C VAL A 61 -1.56 -5.90 0.44
N ASP A 62 -2.66 -6.55 0.07
CA ASP A 62 -2.63 -7.91 -0.44
C ASP A 62 -1.93 -8.02 -1.81
N CYS A 63 -1.41 -9.20 -2.15
CA CYS A 63 -0.89 -9.47 -3.51
C CYS A 63 -2.02 -9.73 -4.49
N ASP A 64 -2.85 -8.72 -4.71
CA ASP A 64 -3.87 -8.73 -5.73
C ASP A 64 -3.91 -7.38 -6.48
N PRO A 65 -4.62 -7.31 -7.61
CA PRO A 65 -4.66 -6.10 -8.41
C PRO A 65 -5.36 -4.94 -7.70
N TYR A 66 -6.23 -5.20 -6.73
CA TYR A 66 -6.96 -4.19 -5.97
C TYR A 66 -6.08 -3.58 -4.87
N GLY A 67 -5.32 -4.41 -4.15
CA GLY A 67 -4.30 -3.98 -3.20
C GLY A 67 -3.24 -3.12 -3.87
N PHE A 68 -2.76 -3.54 -5.05
CA PHE A 68 -1.84 -2.72 -5.84
C PHE A 68 -2.48 -1.38 -6.30
N ASP A 69 -3.77 -1.37 -6.61
CA ASP A 69 -4.51 -0.16 -6.98
C ASP A 69 -4.67 0.80 -5.79
N ILE A 70 -4.85 0.29 -4.58
CA ILE A 70 -4.85 1.06 -3.33
C ILE A 70 -3.48 1.73 -3.11
N LEU A 71 -2.40 0.96 -3.23
CA LEU A 71 -1.03 1.47 -3.11
C LEU A 71 -0.75 2.59 -4.12
N THR A 72 -1.10 2.38 -5.39
CA THR A 72 -0.91 3.41 -6.43
C THR A 72 -1.79 4.63 -6.20
N THR A 73 -2.98 4.47 -5.61
CA THR A 73 -3.85 5.59 -5.20
C THR A 73 -3.21 6.43 -4.09
N TYR A 74 -2.55 5.82 -3.11
CA TYR A 74 -1.81 6.56 -2.10
C TYR A 74 -0.61 7.33 -2.69
N ARG A 75 0.15 6.68 -3.58
CA ARG A 75 1.38 7.25 -4.12
C ARG A 75 1.15 8.32 -5.18
N PHE A 76 0.30 8.03 -6.16
CA PHE A 76 0.09 8.84 -7.36
C PHE A 76 -1.23 9.61 -7.33
N GLY A 77 -2.17 9.18 -6.50
CA GLY A 77 -3.54 9.71 -6.46
C GLY A 77 -4.51 8.92 -7.33
N SER A 78 -5.80 9.21 -7.15
CA SER A 78 -6.86 8.63 -7.98
C SER A 78 -6.93 9.33 -9.34
N MET A 79 -7.05 8.56 -10.42
CA MET A 79 -7.23 9.10 -11.78
C MET A 79 -8.53 9.91 -11.91
N GLN A 80 -9.56 9.58 -11.13
CA GLN A 80 -10.84 10.31 -11.15
C GLN A 80 -10.75 11.68 -10.47
N MET A 81 -9.77 11.89 -9.59
CA MET A 81 -9.57 13.13 -8.84
C MET A 81 -8.19 13.75 -9.13
N ALA A 82 -7.81 13.79 -10.41
CA ALA A 82 -6.51 14.30 -10.84
C ALA A 82 -6.25 15.77 -10.41
N TYR A 83 -7.31 16.57 -10.22
CA TYR A 83 -7.22 17.99 -9.85
C TYR A 83 -6.80 18.24 -8.38
N ASP A 84 -7.17 17.37 -7.43
CA ASP A 84 -6.90 17.55 -5.98
C ASP A 84 -5.63 16.82 -5.50
N THR A 85 -4.73 16.49 -6.42
CA THR A 85 -3.62 15.55 -6.16
C THR A 85 -2.50 16.09 -5.29
N LYS A 86 -2.26 17.41 -5.22
CA LYS A 86 -1.09 17.97 -4.50
C LYS A 86 -1.05 17.63 -3.02
N HIS A 87 -2.22 17.44 -2.41
CA HIS A 87 -2.42 17.43 -0.98
C HIS A 87 -2.97 16.11 -0.43
N LEU A 88 -3.12 15.13 -1.32
CA LEU A 88 -3.75 13.83 -1.08
C LEU A 88 -2.87 12.65 -1.53
N ARG A 89 -1.65 12.92 -1.97
CA ARG A 89 -0.70 11.90 -2.43
C ARG A 89 0.52 11.89 -1.54
N VAL A 90 1.10 10.71 -1.33
CA VAL A 90 2.30 10.51 -0.55
C VAL A 90 3.33 9.82 -1.45
N PRO A 91 4.11 10.59 -2.24
CA PRO A 91 5.04 10.02 -3.22
C PRO A 91 6.13 9.14 -2.60
N GLU A 92 6.47 9.40 -1.34
CA GLU A 92 7.50 8.67 -0.59
C GLU A 92 6.98 7.39 0.08
N ILE A 93 5.74 6.99 -0.17
CA ILE A 93 5.19 5.77 0.43
C ILE A 93 5.91 4.52 -0.12
N TYR A 94 6.33 3.65 0.79
CA TYR A 94 6.99 2.39 0.47
C TYR A 94 6.01 1.22 0.55
N TRP A 95 6.00 0.37 -0.47
CA TRP A 95 5.30 -0.90 -0.40
C TRP A 95 6.08 -1.85 0.51
N LEU A 96 5.46 -2.27 1.62
CA LEU A 96 6.09 -3.13 2.62
C LEU A 96 6.02 -4.61 2.24
N GLY A 97 4.97 -5.02 1.54
CA GLY A 97 4.86 -6.37 1.00
C GLY A 97 3.45 -6.93 0.92
N ALA A 98 3.41 -8.26 1.11
CA ALA A 98 2.72 -9.23 0.27
C ALA A 98 3.17 -9.13 -1.20
N PHE A 99 4.46 -9.27 -1.44
CA PHE A 99 5.00 -9.42 -2.79
C PHE A 99 4.70 -10.82 -3.34
N PRO A 100 4.61 -11.01 -4.67
CA PRO A 100 4.45 -12.35 -5.24
C PRO A 100 5.58 -13.29 -4.79
N SER A 101 6.80 -12.77 -4.69
CA SER A 101 7.99 -13.48 -4.21
C SER A 101 7.96 -13.84 -2.73
N ASP A 102 7.13 -13.17 -1.92
CA ASP A 102 6.96 -13.51 -0.50
C ASP A 102 6.27 -14.86 -0.33
N SER A 103 5.44 -15.29 -1.28
CA SER A 103 4.77 -16.59 -1.24
C SER A 103 5.78 -17.75 -1.21
N GLU A 104 6.82 -17.66 -2.04
CA GLU A 104 7.93 -18.63 -2.08
C GLU A 104 8.84 -18.47 -0.85
N ARG A 105 9.18 -17.22 -0.49
CA ARG A 105 10.10 -16.91 0.61
C ARG A 105 9.60 -17.39 1.97
N TYR A 106 8.31 -17.24 2.23
CA TYR A 106 7.69 -17.63 3.51
C TYR A 106 7.00 -18.99 3.44
N PHE A 107 7.20 -19.75 2.35
CA PHE A 107 6.63 -21.09 2.14
C PHE A 107 5.11 -21.11 2.39
N VAL A 108 4.40 -20.10 1.84
CA VAL A 108 2.95 -19.99 2.01
C VAL A 108 2.29 -21.23 1.39
N PRO A 109 1.46 -21.98 2.15
CA PRO A 109 0.79 -23.16 1.61
C PRO A 109 -0.05 -22.83 0.38
N LYS A 110 0.03 -23.65 -0.67
CA LYS A 110 -0.73 -23.44 -1.91
C LYS A 110 -2.24 -23.34 -1.70
N GLN A 111 -2.77 -24.00 -0.67
CA GLN A 111 -4.18 -23.93 -0.27
C GLN A 111 -4.62 -22.54 0.20
N CYS A 112 -3.68 -21.68 0.61
CA CYS A 112 -3.93 -20.30 1.00
C CYS A 112 -3.80 -19.34 -0.19
N LEU A 113 -3.31 -19.80 -1.35
CA LEU A 113 -3.17 -19.01 -2.56
C LEU A 113 -4.43 -19.13 -3.41
N LEU A 114 -4.98 -17.99 -3.83
CA LEU A 114 -6.12 -17.94 -4.73
C LEU A 114 -5.62 -17.67 -6.16
N PRO A 115 -6.09 -18.45 -7.16
CA PRO A 115 -5.72 -18.19 -8.55
C PRO A 115 -6.38 -16.91 -9.05
N LEU A 116 -5.63 -16.11 -9.81
CA LEU A 116 -6.15 -14.91 -10.46
C LEU A 116 -7.26 -15.28 -11.46
N ASN A 117 -8.40 -14.62 -11.32
CA ASN A 117 -9.52 -14.78 -12.22
C ASN A 117 -9.32 -13.92 -13.50
N ALA A 118 -10.25 -14.04 -14.47
CA ALA A 118 -10.14 -13.31 -15.73
C ALA A 118 -10.36 -11.79 -15.58
N GLU A 119 -11.03 -11.33 -14.53
CA GLU A 119 -11.21 -9.92 -14.19
C GLU A 119 -9.94 -9.33 -13.59
N ASP A 120 -9.30 -10.05 -12.67
CA ASP A 120 -8.01 -9.69 -12.05
C ASP A 120 -6.96 -9.44 -13.14
N LYS A 121 -6.82 -10.38 -14.09
CA LYS A 121 -5.88 -10.28 -15.21
C LYS A 121 -6.14 -9.03 -16.07
N ARG A 122 -7.41 -8.77 -16.41
CA ARG A 122 -7.80 -7.57 -17.16
C ARG A 122 -7.46 -6.28 -16.40
N LYS A 123 -7.65 -6.27 -15.07
CA LYS A 123 -7.29 -5.13 -14.23
C LYS A 123 -5.77 -4.92 -14.19
N ILE A 124 -4.97 -5.99 -14.04
CA ILE A 124 -3.50 -5.93 -14.07
C ILE A 124 -3.03 -5.33 -15.41
N GLU A 125 -3.51 -5.86 -16.53
CA GLU A 125 -3.16 -5.38 -17.87
C GLU A 125 -3.47 -3.88 -18.03
N ALA A 126 -4.65 -3.45 -17.60
CA ALA A 126 -5.04 -2.03 -17.61
C ALA A 126 -4.15 -1.17 -16.70
N MET A 127 -3.73 -1.70 -15.54
CA MET A 127 -2.84 -1.01 -14.62
C MET A 127 -1.43 -0.86 -15.19
N LEU A 128 -0.88 -1.90 -15.83
CA LEU A 128 0.44 -1.86 -16.44
C LEU A 128 0.54 -0.76 -17.53
N LEU A 129 -0.56 -0.39 -18.18
CA LEU A 129 -0.59 0.69 -19.17
C LEU A 129 -0.51 2.10 -18.55
N ARG A 130 -0.66 2.25 -17.23
CA ARG A 130 -0.63 3.57 -16.56
C ARG A 130 0.78 4.20 -16.65
N CYS A 131 0.83 5.47 -17.06
CA CYS A 131 2.08 6.17 -17.37
C CYS A 131 3.05 6.28 -16.18
N TYR A 132 2.55 6.43 -14.96
CA TYR A 132 3.39 6.54 -13.75
C TYR A 132 4.09 5.22 -13.39
N LEU A 133 3.51 4.06 -13.73
CA LEU A 133 4.19 2.77 -13.54
C LEU A 133 5.31 2.54 -14.56
N GLN A 134 5.26 3.23 -15.71
CA GLN A 134 6.34 3.17 -16.71
C GLN A 134 7.48 4.13 -16.36
N ARG A 135 7.14 5.30 -15.80
CA ARG A 135 8.08 6.42 -15.61
C ARG A 135 8.66 6.54 -14.20
N GLU A 136 7.85 6.31 -13.16
CA GLU A 136 8.25 6.64 -11.78
C GLU A 136 8.66 5.40 -10.96
N VAL A 137 8.04 4.24 -11.21
CA VAL A 137 8.28 3.00 -10.44
C VAL A 137 8.37 1.76 -11.35
N PRO A 138 9.31 1.71 -12.32
CA PRO A 138 9.43 0.59 -13.24
C PRO A 138 9.65 -0.75 -12.52
N GLN A 139 10.32 -0.74 -11.36
CA GLN A 139 10.54 -1.93 -10.54
C GLN A 139 9.24 -2.55 -10.00
N TRP A 140 8.13 -1.82 -9.93
CA TRP A 140 6.86 -2.41 -9.46
C TRP A 140 6.23 -3.33 -10.50
N ARG A 141 6.66 -3.26 -11.77
CA ARG A 141 6.18 -4.14 -12.84
C ARG A 141 6.74 -5.57 -12.73
N SER A 142 7.86 -5.75 -12.04
CA SER A 142 8.37 -7.09 -11.71
C SER A 142 7.71 -7.69 -10.46
N TYR A 143 6.94 -6.88 -9.73
CA TYR A 143 6.23 -7.29 -8.51
C TYR A 143 4.72 -7.38 -8.71
N SER A 144 4.19 -7.05 -9.89
CA SER A 144 2.79 -7.31 -10.22
C SER A 144 2.59 -8.82 -10.35
N CYS A 145 1.94 -9.39 -9.32
CA CYS A 145 1.00 -10.51 -9.48
C CYS A 145 0.11 -10.20 -10.70
#